data_AF-A0A9X2SW90-F1
#
_entry.id   AF-A0A9X2SW90-F1
#
_cell.length_a   1.000
_cell.length_b   1.000
_cell.length_c   1.000
_cell.angle_alpha   90.00
_cell.angle_beta   90.00
_cell.angle_gamma   90.00
#
_symmetry.space_group_name_H-M   'P 1'
#
loop_
_entity.id
_entity.type
_entity.pdbx_description
1 polymer ?
#
loop_
_entity_poly.entity_id
_entity_poly.type
_entity_poly.pdbx_seq_one_letter_code
_entity_poly.pdbx_strand_id
1 'polypeptide(L)'
;MLHWIAYFLCEYNISSQKGGKPNAPICSFMELNNYFHMRNIFLQHGVIVNNLKWLYSDCSKIDKFVTSTLPETEYIISRFGYPKNSICLTGMPRFDALHKIQVISNRILIMPTWRYWFNLKSKQNKNTDNDFETSEYVRCWEELLVSPELERLINKYQLEVIFYPHRNMQNYIKTFE
;
A
#
# COMPACT_ATOMS: atom_id res chain seq x y z
N MET A 1 -8.83 -12.59 23.40
CA MET A 1 -8.60 -14.05 23.48
C MET A 1 -9.12 -14.78 22.24
N LEU A 2 -10.38 -14.58 21.82
CA LEU A 2 -10.97 -15.26 20.65
C LEU A 2 -10.14 -15.19 19.36
N HIS A 3 -9.57 -14.03 19.04
CA HIS A 3 -8.73 -13.86 17.84
C HIS A 3 -7.43 -14.70 17.85
N TRP A 4 -6.89 -15.03 19.03
CA TRP A 4 -5.74 -15.94 19.15
C TRP A 4 -6.16 -17.38 18.88
N ILE A 5 -7.30 -17.80 19.43
CA ILE A 5 -7.87 -19.13 19.21
C ILE A 5 -8.16 -19.31 17.71
N ALA A 6 -8.82 -18.34 17.09
CA ALA A 6 -9.09 -18.37 15.65
C ALA A 6 -7.81 -18.47 14.82
N TYR A 7 -6.76 -17.72 15.19
CA TYR A 7 -5.48 -17.78 14.50
C TYR A 7 -4.78 -19.13 14.64
N PHE A 8 -4.72 -19.71 15.85
CA PHE A 8 -4.02 -20.97 16.06
C PHE A 8 -4.79 -22.20 15.57
N LEU A 9 -6.11 -22.09 15.40
CA LEU A 9 -6.96 -23.20 14.96
C LEU A 9 -7.38 -23.13 13.48
N CYS A 10 -7.15 -22.01 12.78
CA CYS A 10 -7.51 -21.94 11.36
C CYS A 10 -6.57 -22.79 10.50
N GLU A 11 -7.10 -23.34 9.40
CA GLU A 11 -6.29 -24.08 8.42
C GLU A 11 -5.47 -23.13 7.53
N TYR A 12 -6.03 -21.94 7.26
CA TYR A 12 -5.43 -20.93 6.41
C TYR A 12 -5.52 -19.56 7.07
N ASN A 13 -4.42 -18.81 7.02
CA ASN A 13 -4.41 -17.39 7.35
C ASN A 13 -4.30 -16.56 6.08
N ILE A 14 -5.38 -15.90 5.70
CA ILE A 14 -5.47 -15.12 4.46
C ILE A 14 -5.41 -13.63 4.81
N SER A 15 -4.44 -12.91 4.26
CA SER A 15 -4.25 -11.49 4.57
C SER A 15 -3.62 -10.69 3.43
N SER A 16 -4.05 -9.45 3.27
CA SER A 16 -3.42 -8.45 2.37
C SER A 16 -2.15 -7.82 2.95
N GLN A 17 -1.85 -8.10 4.22
CA GLN A 17 -0.68 -7.63 4.95
C GLN A 17 0.04 -8.79 5.65
N LYS A 18 1.38 -8.76 5.65
CA LYS A 18 2.20 -9.71 6.41
C LYS A 18 1.81 -9.78 7.91
N GLY A 19 1.35 -8.65 8.46
CA GLY A 19 0.97 -8.50 9.87
C GLY A 19 -0.45 -8.93 10.23
N GLY A 20 -1.18 -9.63 9.35
CA GLY A 20 -2.54 -10.14 9.64
C GLY A 20 -2.54 -11.28 10.65
N LYS A 21 -2.12 -10.99 11.89
CA LYS A 21 -1.86 -11.93 12.99
C LYS A 21 -2.22 -11.26 14.32
N PRO A 22 -2.66 -12.01 15.35
CA PRO A 22 -2.96 -11.47 16.70
C PRO A 22 -1.89 -10.54 17.26
N ASN A 23 -0.63 -10.96 17.12
CA ASN A 23 0.55 -10.20 17.50
C ASN A 23 1.65 -10.51 16.48
N ALA A 24 1.91 -9.56 15.58
CA ALA A 24 2.84 -9.81 14.48
C ALA A 24 4.26 -10.20 14.95
N PRO A 25 4.88 -9.55 15.97
CA PRO A 25 6.19 -9.97 16.49
C PRO A 25 6.21 -11.41 17.01
N ILE A 26 5.31 -11.76 17.93
CA ILE A 26 5.30 -13.08 18.59
C ILE A 26 4.97 -14.17 17.56
N CYS A 27 3.94 -13.98 16.74
CA CYS A 27 3.57 -14.97 15.72
C CYS A 27 4.67 -15.14 14.66
N SER A 28 5.32 -14.05 14.22
CA SER A 28 6.45 -14.15 13.28
C SER A 28 7.64 -14.87 13.91
N PHE A 29 7.95 -14.62 15.19
CA PHE A 29 8.99 -15.35 15.90
C PHE A 29 8.72 -16.86 15.92
N MET A 30 7.48 -17.27 16.25
CA MET A 30 7.11 -18.69 16.27
C MET A 30 7.21 -19.36 14.89
N GLU A 31 6.74 -18.69 13.85
CA GLU A 31 6.80 -19.19 12.48
C GLU A 31 8.24 -19.27 11.95
N LEU A 32 9.04 -18.23 12.17
CA LEU A 32 10.44 -18.20 11.71
C LEU A 32 11.29 -19.26 12.39
N ASN A 33 11.00 -19.60 13.65
CA ASN A 33 11.69 -20.66 14.39
C ASN A 33 11.02 -22.05 14.28
N ASN A 34 9.99 -22.21 13.43
CA ASN A 34 9.26 -23.47 13.23
C ASN A 34 8.57 -24.04 14.49
N TYR A 35 8.28 -23.21 15.51
CA TYR A 35 7.47 -23.62 16.67
C TYR A 35 5.99 -23.76 16.32
N PHE A 36 5.56 -23.07 15.27
CA PHE A 36 4.21 -23.10 14.75
C PHE A 36 4.25 -22.87 13.24
N HIS A 37 3.47 -23.63 12.47
CA HIS A 37 3.37 -23.45 11.03
C HIS A 37 1.92 -23.19 10.64
N MET A 38 1.66 -21.94 10.25
CA MET A 38 0.40 -21.50 9.66
C MET A 38 0.55 -21.44 8.15
N ARG A 39 -0.46 -21.91 7.40
CA ARG A 39 -0.53 -21.74 5.95
C ARG A 39 -0.92 -20.31 5.62
N ASN A 40 0.08 -19.45 5.41
CA ASN A 40 -0.11 -18.03 5.16
C ASN A 40 -0.33 -17.77 3.66
N ILE A 41 -1.49 -17.21 3.32
CA ILE A 41 -1.85 -16.75 1.97
C ILE A 41 -1.79 -15.23 1.95
N PHE A 42 -0.83 -14.69 1.21
CA PHE A 42 -0.61 -13.26 1.07
C PHE A 42 -1.27 -12.72 -0.19
N LEU A 43 -2.34 -11.94 0.00
CA LEU A 43 -3.13 -11.34 -1.08
C LEU A 43 -2.53 -10.05 -1.65
N GLN A 44 -1.55 -9.47 -0.95
CA GLN A 44 -1.02 -8.13 -1.21
C GLN A 44 -2.04 -6.99 -1.06
N HIS A 45 -1.54 -5.75 -1.14
CA HIS A 45 -2.33 -4.52 -1.14
C HIS A 45 -1.90 -3.53 -2.23
N GLY A 46 -1.10 -4.00 -3.19
CA GLY A 46 -0.55 -3.22 -4.28
C GLY A 46 0.34 -4.09 -5.15
N VAL A 47 0.53 -3.69 -6.41
CA VAL A 47 1.50 -4.32 -7.30
C VAL A 47 2.90 -4.00 -6.77
N ILE A 48 3.72 -5.02 -6.53
CA ILE A 48 5.09 -4.83 -6.04
C ILE A 48 5.98 -4.35 -7.19
N VAL A 49 6.55 -3.17 -7.00
CA VAL A 49 7.57 -2.58 -7.89
C VAL A 49 8.91 -2.34 -7.18
N ASN A 50 8.89 -2.32 -5.85
CA ASN A 50 10.06 -1.98 -5.03
C ASN A 50 10.69 -3.23 -4.41
N ASN A 51 11.95 -3.13 -4.00
CA ASN A 51 12.63 -4.19 -3.26
C ASN A 51 12.24 -4.16 -1.77
N LEU A 52 11.26 -4.99 -1.39
CA LEU A 52 10.70 -5.03 -0.04
C LEU A 52 11.33 -6.18 0.77
N LYS A 53 12.49 -5.93 1.39
CA LYS A 53 13.28 -6.95 2.12
C LYS A 53 12.47 -7.79 3.12
N TRP A 54 11.51 -7.19 3.81
CA TRP A 54 10.68 -7.89 4.82
C TRP A 54 9.70 -8.93 4.24
N LEU A 55 9.52 -8.97 2.92
CA LEU A 55 8.69 -9.96 2.23
C LEU A 55 9.49 -11.13 1.65
N TYR A 56 10.81 -11.15 1.79
CA TYR A 56 11.61 -12.30 1.37
C TYR A 56 11.20 -13.57 2.14
N SER A 57 11.38 -14.74 1.52
CA SER A 57 10.93 -16.03 2.05
C SER A 57 11.55 -16.37 3.40
N ASP A 58 12.83 -16.06 3.59
CA ASP A 58 13.58 -16.19 4.85
C ASP A 58 13.05 -15.27 5.97
N CYS A 59 12.43 -14.15 5.60
CA CYS A 59 11.91 -13.16 6.53
C CYS A 59 10.41 -13.32 6.84
N SER A 60 9.65 -14.01 5.99
CA SER A 60 8.18 -13.97 6.07
C SER A 60 7.45 -15.30 5.89
N LYS A 61 8.10 -16.35 5.35
CA LYS A 61 7.55 -17.71 5.24
C LYS A 61 6.09 -17.76 4.74
N ILE A 62 5.82 -17.04 3.65
CA ILE A 62 4.51 -17.07 2.97
C ILE A 62 4.39 -18.35 2.13
N ASP A 63 3.29 -19.08 2.28
CA ASP A 63 3.03 -20.32 1.54
C ASP A 63 2.45 -20.06 0.15
N LYS A 64 1.55 -19.08 0.05
CA LYS A 64 0.97 -18.61 -1.22
C LYS A 64 1.09 -17.10 -1.36
N PHE A 65 1.76 -16.66 -2.41
CA PHE A 65 2.01 -15.26 -2.72
C PHE A 65 1.23 -14.90 -3.99
N VAL A 66 0.09 -14.22 -3.84
CA VAL A 66 -0.72 -13.77 -4.97
C VAL A 66 0.02 -12.65 -5.70
N THR A 67 0.07 -12.67 -7.03
CA THR A 67 0.61 -11.59 -7.88
C THR A 67 -0.43 -11.17 -8.94
N SER A 68 -0.27 -9.96 -9.46
CA SER A 68 -1.24 -9.31 -10.35
C SER A 68 -0.79 -9.23 -11.81
N THR A 69 0.52 -9.19 -12.07
CA THR A 69 1.04 -9.00 -13.43
C THR A 69 2.19 -9.97 -13.72
N LEU A 70 2.46 -10.23 -15.00
CA LEU A 70 3.60 -11.05 -15.42
C LEU A 70 4.94 -10.44 -14.97
N PRO A 71 5.23 -9.13 -15.18
CA PRO A 71 6.49 -8.54 -14.72
C PRO A 71 6.68 -8.62 -13.20
N GLU A 72 5.61 -8.38 -12.43
CA GLU A 72 5.64 -8.55 -10.97
C GLU A 72 5.95 -10.00 -10.58
N THR A 73 5.30 -10.97 -11.24
CA THR A 73 5.49 -12.40 -10.95
C THR A 73 6.93 -12.83 -11.17
N GLU A 74 7.52 -12.47 -12.30
CA GLU A 74 8.92 -12.77 -12.60
C GLU A 74 9.89 -12.04 -11.65
N TYR A 75 9.56 -10.81 -11.26
CA TYR A 75 10.32 -10.07 -10.25
C TYR A 75 10.30 -10.77 -8.88
N ILE A 76 9.17 -11.30 -8.44
CA ILE A 76 9.07 -12.05 -7.17
C ILE A 76 9.83 -13.38 -7.28
N ILE A 77 9.63 -14.15 -8.35
CA ILE A 77 10.32 -15.44 -8.59
C ILE A 77 11.84 -15.26 -8.53
N SER A 78 12.36 -14.25 -9.23
CA SER A 78 13.81 -14.05 -9.36
C SER A 78 14.49 -13.53 -8.10
N ARG A 79 13.76 -12.86 -7.19
CA ARG A 79 14.37 -12.06 -6.13
C ARG A 79 13.97 -12.43 -4.70
N PHE A 80 12.75 -12.88 -4.46
CA PHE A 80 12.20 -13.00 -3.09
C PHE A 80 12.44 -14.38 -2.46
N GLY A 81 13.01 -15.32 -3.21
CA GLY A 81 13.42 -16.64 -2.70
C GLY A 81 12.28 -17.62 -2.46
N TYR A 82 11.10 -17.39 -3.05
CA TYR A 82 9.97 -18.32 -2.97
C TYR A 82 10.05 -19.40 -4.04
N PRO A 83 9.62 -20.63 -3.75
CA PRO A 83 9.36 -21.64 -4.76
C PRO A 83 8.35 -21.14 -5.80
N LYS A 84 8.55 -21.47 -7.08
CA LYS A 84 7.67 -21.02 -8.17
C LYS A 84 6.20 -21.42 -7.96
N ASN A 85 5.96 -22.60 -7.39
CA ASN A 85 4.61 -23.10 -7.08
C ASN A 85 3.93 -22.42 -5.88
N SER A 86 4.66 -21.60 -5.13
CA SER A 86 4.09 -20.73 -4.08
C SER A 86 3.56 -19.42 -4.65
N ILE A 87 3.95 -19.03 -5.86
CA ILE A 87 3.57 -17.74 -6.46
C ILE A 87 2.36 -17.96 -7.38
N CYS A 88 1.31 -17.17 -7.16
CA CYS A 88 0.01 -17.33 -7.82
C CYS A 88 -0.33 -16.08 -8.65
N LEU A 89 -0.04 -16.12 -9.95
CA LEU A 89 -0.49 -15.09 -10.88
C LEU A 89 -1.99 -15.22 -11.13
N THR A 90 -2.78 -14.46 -10.38
CA THR A 90 -4.26 -14.52 -10.42
C THR A 90 -4.92 -13.16 -10.56
N GLY A 91 -4.18 -12.07 -10.37
CA GLY A 91 -4.79 -10.76 -10.09
C GLY A 91 -5.02 -10.59 -8.59
N MET A 92 -5.03 -9.34 -8.11
CA MET A 92 -5.49 -9.07 -6.74
C MET A 92 -7.01 -9.17 -6.67
N PRO A 93 -7.60 -9.89 -5.70
CA PRO A 93 -9.07 -10.03 -5.58
C PRO A 93 -9.84 -8.71 -5.55
N ARG A 94 -9.23 -7.62 -5.06
CA ARG A 94 -9.86 -6.29 -5.05
C ARG A 94 -10.11 -5.72 -6.44
N PHE A 95 -9.46 -6.24 -7.48
CA PHE A 95 -9.65 -5.82 -8.85
C PHE A 95 -10.91 -6.41 -9.49
N ASP A 96 -11.47 -7.49 -8.94
CA ASP A 96 -12.70 -8.10 -9.44
C ASP A 96 -13.87 -7.10 -9.46
N ALA A 97 -13.92 -6.23 -8.45
CA ALA A 97 -14.93 -5.17 -8.36
C ALA A 97 -14.74 -4.07 -9.41
N LEU A 98 -13.53 -3.88 -9.96
CA LEU A 98 -13.25 -2.84 -10.96
C LEU A 98 -13.86 -3.14 -12.33
N HIS A 99 -14.23 -4.39 -12.61
CA HIS A 99 -14.87 -4.75 -13.88
C HIS A 99 -16.34 -4.33 -13.99
N LYS A 100 -16.98 -3.99 -12.85
CA LYS A 100 -18.41 -3.65 -12.78
C LYS A 100 -18.68 -2.17 -12.46
N ILE A 101 -17.70 -1.29 -12.70
CA ILE A 101 -17.83 0.13 -12.38
C ILE A 101 -18.38 0.92 -13.56
N GLN A 102 -19.22 1.90 -13.27
CA GLN A 102 -19.57 2.94 -14.23
C GLN A 102 -18.45 3.98 -14.24
N VAL A 103 -17.85 4.20 -15.42
CA VAL A 103 -16.80 5.20 -15.59
C VAL A 103 -17.44 6.59 -15.64
N ILE A 104 -16.96 7.49 -14.78
CA ILE A 104 -17.29 8.92 -14.84
C ILE A 104 -16.22 9.60 -15.70
N SER A 105 -16.56 9.91 -16.95
CA SER A 105 -15.59 10.29 -17.99
C SER A 105 -14.98 11.69 -17.82
N ASN A 106 -15.63 12.57 -17.05
CA ASN A 106 -15.16 13.93 -16.81
C ASN A 106 -14.51 14.11 -15.42
N ARG A 107 -14.14 13.03 -14.74
CA ARG A 107 -13.54 13.10 -13.40
C ARG A 107 -12.06 12.75 -13.42
N ILE A 108 -11.24 13.59 -12.79
CA ILE A 108 -9.81 13.37 -12.57
C ILE A 108 -9.57 13.20 -11.08
N LEU A 109 -8.89 12.11 -10.71
CA LEU A 109 -8.43 11.88 -9.34
C LEU A 109 -6.92 12.11 -9.25
N ILE A 110 -6.52 13.09 -8.45
CA ILE A 110 -5.12 13.37 -8.11
C ILE A 110 -4.87 12.83 -6.70
N MET A 111 -4.12 11.72 -6.60
CA MET A 111 -3.89 11.02 -5.34
C MET A 111 -2.39 10.88 -5.05
N PRO A 112 -1.74 11.96 -4.54
CA PRO A 112 -0.31 11.94 -4.31
C PRO A 112 0.09 11.02 -3.13
N THR A 113 1.19 10.31 -3.31
CA THR A 113 1.84 9.52 -2.25
C THR A 113 2.48 10.44 -1.20
N TRP A 114 2.47 10.02 0.06
CA TRP A 114 3.23 10.69 1.11
C TRP A 114 4.76 10.52 0.95
N ARG A 115 5.54 11.35 1.66
CA ARG A 115 7.00 11.19 1.77
C ARG A 115 7.39 10.81 3.20
N TYR A 116 8.26 9.81 3.31
CA TYR A 116 8.56 9.21 4.62
C TYR A 116 9.22 10.18 5.61
N TRP A 117 10.00 11.14 5.10
CA TRP A 117 10.71 12.12 5.91
C TRP A 117 9.79 13.11 6.64
N PHE A 118 8.55 13.29 6.19
CA PHE A 118 7.58 14.13 6.90
C PHE A 118 7.09 13.47 8.21
N ASN A 119 7.00 12.14 8.29
CA ASN A 119 6.63 11.45 9.53
C ASN A 119 7.80 11.19 10.49
N LEU A 120 9.05 11.19 10.00
CA LEU A 120 10.22 10.98 10.86
C LEU A 120 10.44 12.16 11.82
N LYS A 121 10.16 13.38 11.35
CA LYS A 121 10.26 14.60 12.16
C LYS A 121 9.16 14.68 13.22
N SER A 122 7.93 14.28 12.90
CA SER A 122 6.78 14.30 13.84
C SER A 122 6.93 13.38 15.05
N LYS A 123 7.67 12.25 14.95
CA LYS A 123 7.89 11.33 16.08
C LYS A 123 9.04 11.72 17.01
N GLN A 124 10.05 12.46 16.53
CA GLN A 124 11.19 12.87 17.35
C GLN A 124 11.12 14.34 17.79
N ASN A 125 10.41 15.22 17.07
CA ASN A 125 10.29 16.63 17.40
C ASN A 125 8.88 17.15 17.06
N LYS A 126 8.00 17.21 18.08
CA LYS A 126 6.66 17.83 17.98
C LYS A 126 6.65 19.30 17.54
N ASN A 127 7.81 19.97 17.46
CA ASN A 127 7.93 21.38 17.10
C ASN A 127 8.47 21.60 15.66
N THR A 128 8.40 20.60 14.77
CA THR A 128 8.96 20.68 13.40
C THR A 128 7.91 20.63 12.28
N ASP A 129 6.68 21.10 12.54
CA ASP A 129 5.68 21.29 11.48
C ASP A 129 6.02 22.45 10.53
N ASN A 130 6.97 23.35 10.89
CA ASN A 130 7.39 24.48 10.06
C ASN A 130 8.00 24.11 8.69
N ASP A 131 8.46 22.86 8.52
CA ASP A 131 9.13 22.44 7.28
C ASP A 131 8.18 21.81 6.26
N PHE A 132 6.94 21.45 6.63
CA PHE A 132 6.04 20.79 5.69
C PHE A 132 5.38 21.78 4.72
N GLU A 133 4.74 22.82 5.27
CA GLU A 133 3.98 23.82 4.49
C GLU A 133 4.88 24.55 3.47
N THR A 134 6.15 24.77 3.83
CA THR A 134 7.14 25.42 2.96
C THR A 134 7.96 24.44 2.12
N SER A 135 7.65 23.14 2.17
CA SER A 135 8.42 22.12 1.46
C SER A 135 8.22 22.20 -0.05
N GLU A 136 9.24 21.76 -0.79
CA GLU A 136 9.13 21.54 -2.23
C GLU A 136 7.96 20.61 -2.60
N TYR A 137 7.63 19.63 -1.73
CA TYR A 137 6.49 18.75 -1.96
C TYR A 137 5.18 19.54 -2.01
N VAL A 138 4.94 20.42 -1.03
CA VAL A 138 3.72 21.26 -0.98
C VAL A 138 3.71 22.20 -2.17
N ARG A 139 4.80 22.95 -2.36
CA ARG A 139 4.92 23.91 -3.47
C ARG A 139 4.62 23.30 -4.84
N CYS A 140 5.18 22.13 -5.16
CA CYS A 140 4.93 21.49 -6.45
C CYS A 140 3.47 21.04 -6.63
N TRP A 141 2.78 20.62 -5.57
CA TRP A 141 1.36 20.28 -5.66
C TRP A 141 0.50 21.53 -5.74
N GLU A 142 0.79 22.58 -4.98
CA GLU A 142 0.12 23.88 -5.10
C GLU A 142 0.25 24.45 -6.51
N GLU A 143 1.47 24.49 -7.06
CA GLU A 143 1.74 24.97 -8.44
C GLU A 143 0.89 24.23 -9.49
N LEU A 144 0.65 22.93 -9.30
CA LEU A 144 -0.26 22.16 -10.17
C LEU A 144 -1.73 22.53 -9.92
N LEU A 145 -2.15 22.58 -8.66
CA LEU A 145 -3.55 22.79 -8.26
C LEU A 145 -4.05 24.19 -8.61
N VAL A 146 -3.20 25.21 -8.52
CA VAL A 146 -3.51 26.60 -8.91
C VAL A 146 -3.07 26.93 -10.34
N SER A 147 -2.68 25.94 -11.13
CA SER A 147 -2.19 26.16 -12.49
C SER A 147 -3.29 26.75 -13.38
N PRO A 148 -3.05 27.91 -14.05
CA PRO A 148 -4.01 28.48 -14.99
C PRO A 148 -4.33 27.54 -16.16
N GLU A 149 -3.37 26.69 -16.53
CA GLU A 149 -3.58 25.68 -17.57
C GLU A 149 -4.52 24.57 -17.09
N LEU A 150 -4.38 24.12 -15.84
CA LEU A 150 -5.30 23.15 -15.25
C LEU A 150 -6.72 23.74 -15.15
N GLU A 151 -6.85 24.97 -14.66
CA GLU A 151 -8.14 25.68 -14.60
C GLU A 151 -8.79 25.81 -15.98
N ARG A 152 -8.02 26.20 -17.00
CA ARG A 152 -8.50 26.29 -18.38
C ARG A 152 -9.00 24.94 -18.89
N LEU A 153 -8.31 23.84 -18.59
CA LEU A 153 -8.70 22.49 -18.98
C LEU A 153 -9.97 22.04 -18.24
N ILE A 154 -10.07 22.33 -16.94
CA ILE A 154 -11.26 22.07 -16.13
C ILE A 154 -12.48 22.74 -16.75
N ASN A 155 -12.39 24.02 -17.07
CA ASN A 155 -13.49 24.78 -17.66
C ASN A 155 -13.83 24.32 -19.09
N LYS A 156 -12.81 24.08 -19.92
CA LYS A 156 -13.00 23.67 -21.32
C LYS A 156 -13.69 22.31 -21.44
N TYR A 157 -13.34 21.36 -20.58
CA TYR A 157 -13.84 19.99 -20.66
C TYR A 157 -14.85 19.63 -19.56
N GLN A 158 -15.26 20.62 -18.75
CA GLN A 158 -16.21 20.44 -17.64
C GLN A 158 -15.78 19.32 -16.69
N LEU A 159 -14.51 19.39 -16.27
CA LEU A 159 -13.88 18.34 -15.46
C LEU A 159 -14.19 18.53 -13.97
N GLU A 160 -14.41 17.43 -13.27
CA GLU A 160 -14.39 17.38 -11.82
C GLU A 160 -13.02 16.87 -11.36
N VAL A 161 -12.24 17.71 -10.69
CA VAL A 161 -10.92 17.33 -10.17
C VAL A 161 -11.03 17.08 -8.67
N ILE A 162 -10.68 15.86 -8.25
CA ILE A 162 -10.65 15.44 -6.85
C ILE A 162 -9.19 15.33 -6.43
N PHE A 163 -8.78 16.15 -5.47
CA PHE A 163 -7.48 16.02 -4.81
C PHE A 163 -7.65 15.21 -3.51
N TYR A 164 -7.05 14.01 -3.48
CA TYR A 164 -7.16 13.10 -2.33
C TYR A 164 -5.77 12.61 -1.92
N PRO A 165 -5.02 13.36 -1.11
CA PRO A 165 -3.67 12.98 -0.74
C PRO A 165 -3.67 11.75 0.18
N HIS A 166 -2.54 11.03 0.24
CA HIS A 166 -2.39 9.86 1.09
C HIS A 166 -2.83 10.12 2.55
N ARG A 167 -3.38 9.12 3.26
CA ARG A 167 -3.92 9.28 4.63
C ARG A 167 -3.02 10.02 5.63
N ASN A 168 -1.69 9.81 5.52
CA ASN A 168 -0.71 10.46 6.41
C ASN A 168 -0.60 11.98 6.15
N MET A 169 -1.09 12.45 5.01
CA MET A 169 -1.10 13.85 4.60
C MET A 169 -2.45 14.52 4.86
N GLN A 170 -3.48 13.77 5.25
CA GLN A 170 -4.84 14.30 5.43
C GLN A 170 -4.90 15.37 6.53
N ASN A 171 -4.03 15.31 7.54
CA ASN A 171 -3.91 16.35 8.56
C ASN A 171 -3.44 17.70 8.00
N TYR A 172 -2.77 17.70 6.85
CA TYR A 172 -2.26 18.88 6.16
C TYR A 172 -3.12 19.27 4.95
N ILE A 173 -4.36 18.75 4.84
CA ILE A 173 -5.21 19.02 3.67
C ILE A 173 -5.50 20.52 3.51
N LYS A 174 -5.62 21.24 4.62
CA LYS A 174 -5.86 22.70 4.65
C LYS A 174 -4.72 23.52 4.07
N THR A 175 -3.54 22.94 3.94
CA THR A 175 -2.40 23.57 3.26
C THR A 175 -2.64 23.66 1.75
N PHE A 176 -3.57 22.87 1.19
CA PHE A 176 -3.86 22.81 -0.25
C PHE A 176 -5.23 23.44 -0.63
N GLU A 177 -5.89 24.12 0.31
CA GLU A 177 -7.14 24.87 0.08
C GLU A 177 -6.84 26.31 -0.35
#